data_AF-A0A7C3JK22-F1
#
_entry.id   AF-A0A7C3JK22-F1
#
_cell.length_a   1.000
_cell.length_b   1.000
_cell.length_c   1.000
_cell.angle_alpha   90.00
_cell.angle_beta   90.00
_cell.angle_gamma   90.00
#
_symmetry.space_group_name_H-M   'P 1'
#
loop_
_entity.id
_entity.type
_entity.pdbx_description
1 polymer ?
#
loop_
_entity_poly.entity_id
_entity_poly.type
_entity_poly.pdbx_seq_one_letter_code
_entity_poly.pdbx_strand_id
1 'polypeptide(L)'
;MMLIVGLAAGVAIGWYFGARHGIQKISPPPGKATAYSRLSDHELKRKTVELVAAIRGLARSYYDEDSRLRATADASSGKTDSPQERERIRQTWLADSAKLHDTFMDRYKTNYWADALLLREAMVAKVGGVPGAQNPILFQHPTNMIGIEQVANGLDLLSKALPGSEERGALSK
;
A
#
# COMPACT_ATOMS: atom_id res chain seq x y z
N MET A 1 51.83 7.59 -26.00
CA MET A 1 51.21 6.66 -25.03
C MET A 1 51.64 7.10 -23.64
N MET A 2 50.78 7.83 -22.93
CA MET A 2 50.94 8.23 -21.52
C MET A 2 49.55 8.46 -20.91
N LEU A 3 49.35 7.91 -19.72
CA LEU A 3 48.15 7.94 -18.86
C LEU A 3 47.99 9.29 -18.14
N ILE A 4 46.74 9.64 -17.76
CA ILE A 4 46.25 10.23 -16.49
C ILE A 4 44.71 10.36 -16.61
N VAL A 5 43.93 9.50 -15.94
CA VAL A 5 43.21 9.68 -14.64
C VAL A 5 42.15 10.80 -14.63
N GLY A 6 40.92 10.40 -14.30
CA GLY A 6 40.03 11.16 -13.40
C GLY A 6 38.81 11.82 -14.04
N LEU A 7 37.63 11.22 -13.86
CA LEU A 7 36.63 11.69 -12.89
C LEU A 7 35.31 10.94 -13.07
N ALA A 8 34.95 10.18 -12.04
CA ALA A 8 33.59 9.80 -11.75
C ALA A 8 32.77 11.07 -11.43
N ALA A 9 31.67 11.31 -12.14
CA ALA A 9 30.61 12.22 -11.70
C ALA A 9 29.31 12.01 -12.49
N GLY A 10 28.24 11.73 -11.76
CA GLY A 10 26.84 11.96 -12.18
C GLY A 10 26.11 10.70 -12.65
N VAL A 11 25.03 10.22 -12.02
CA VAL A 11 24.15 10.82 -11.02
C VAL A 11 23.50 9.69 -10.21
N ALA A 12 23.99 9.44 -9.00
CA ALA A 12 23.26 8.74 -7.95
C ALA A 12 22.58 9.79 -7.05
N ILE A 13 21.63 10.54 -7.62
CA ILE A 13 20.83 11.52 -6.86
C ILE A 13 19.46 10.88 -6.62
N GLY A 14 19.27 10.34 -5.41
CA GLY A 14 17.98 9.83 -4.95
C GLY A 14 18.01 9.17 -3.59
N TRP A 15 19.17 8.68 -3.13
CA TRP A 15 19.25 7.83 -1.93
C TRP A 15 19.74 8.51 -0.64
N TYR A 16 19.98 9.83 -0.62
CA TYR A 16 20.62 10.47 0.54
C TYR A 16 19.77 11.45 1.37
N PHE A 17 18.47 11.61 1.09
CA PHE A 17 17.57 12.37 1.97
C PHE A 17 16.31 11.58 2.32
N GLY A 18 16.50 10.35 2.81
CA GLY A 18 15.49 9.62 3.59
C GLY A 18 15.76 9.86 5.06
N ALA A 19 15.15 10.89 5.63
CA ALA A 19 15.23 11.25 7.02
C ALA A 19 15.15 10.02 7.95
N ARG A 20 16.10 9.94 8.89
CA ARG A 20 15.95 9.20 10.16
C ARG A 20 14.80 9.82 10.95
N HIS A 21 13.56 9.62 10.52
CA HIS A 21 12.44 9.68 11.43
C HIS A 21 12.41 8.32 12.11
N GLY A 22 12.73 8.31 13.40
CA GLY A 22 12.50 7.13 14.23
C GLY A 22 11.09 6.63 13.94
N ILE A 23 10.96 5.34 13.64
CA ILE A 23 9.68 4.67 13.44
C ILE A 23 8.94 4.79 14.77
N GLN A 24 8.21 5.89 14.96
CA GLN A 24 7.28 6.02 16.07
C GLN A 24 6.21 4.98 15.79
N LYS A 25 6.07 3.99 16.68
CA LYS A 25 4.92 3.10 16.69
C LYS A 25 3.68 3.99 16.79
N ILE A 26 3.00 4.20 15.67
CA ILE A 26 1.75 4.94 15.69
C ILE A 26 0.72 3.96 16.25
N SER A 27 0.42 4.10 17.53
CA SER A 27 -0.57 3.27 18.20
C SER A 27 -1.97 3.66 17.70
N PRO A 28 -2.78 2.69 17.25
CA PRO A 28 -4.16 2.95 16.89
C PRO A 28 -4.97 3.40 18.13
N PRO A 29 -6.08 4.15 17.97
CA PRO A 29 -6.85 4.66 19.08
C PRO A 29 -7.40 3.52 19.97
N PRO A 30 -7.30 3.65 21.31
CA PRO A 30 -7.50 2.54 22.26
C PRO A 30 -8.90 1.91 22.23
N GLY A 31 -9.93 2.67 21.84
CA GLY A 31 -11.31 2.18 21.74
C GLY A 31 -11.52 1.14 20.63
N LYS A 32 -10.75 1.19 19.54
CA LYS A 32 -10.82 0.19 18.47
C LYS A 32 -9.98 -1.06 18.78
N ALA A 33 -8.90 -0.91 19.55
CA ALA A 33 -7.99 -2.02 19.88
C ALA A 33 -8.66 -3.14 20.69
N THR A 34 -9.59 -2.78 21.57
CA THR A 34 -10.39 -3.74 22.35
C THR A 34 -11.59 -4.29 21.59
N ALA A 35 -12.00 -3.67 20.48
CA ALA A 35 -13.18 -4.07 19.72
C ALA A 35 -12.92 -5.34 18.89
N TYR A 36 -11.76 -5.45 18.23
CA TYR A 36 -11.45 -6.61 17.38
C TYR A 36 -11.02 -7.85 18.15
N SER A 37 -10.37 -7.69 19.32
CA SER A 37 -9.89 -8.82 20.12
C SER A 37 -11.01 -9.67 20.74
N ARG A 38 -12.21 -9.12 20.86
CA ARG A 38 -13.40 -9.81 21.38
C ARG A 38 -14.24 -10.49 20.30
N LEU A 39 -13.90 -10.31 19.03
CA LEU A 39 -14.67 -10.89 17.93
C LEU A 39 -14.43 -12.39 17.80
N SER A 40 -15.48 -13.10 17.39
CA SER A 40 -15.37 -14.48 16.95
C SER A 40 -14.56 -14.60 15.65
N ASP A 41 -14.05 -15.81 15.36
CA ASP A 41 -13.27 -16.05 14.15
C ASP A 41 -14.08 -15.76 12.87
N HIS A 42 -15.38 -16.05 12.90
CA HIS A 42 -16.30 -15.74 11.81
C HIS A 42 -16.48 -14.23 11.60
N GLU A 43 -16.59 -13.46 12.68
CA GLU A 43 -16.70 -11.99 12.60
C GLU A 43 -15.40 -11.33 12.14
N LEU A 44 -14.25 -11.84 12.60
CA LEU A 44 -12.94 -11.40 12.10
C LEU A 44 -12.83 -11.66 10.61
N LYS A 45 -13.16 -12.87 10.14
CA LYS A 45 -13.17 -13.19 8.70
C LYS A 45 -14.03 -12.22 7.90
N ARG A 46 -15.29 -12.03 8.31
CA ARG A 46 -16.21 -11.15 7.61
C ARG A 46 -15.67 -9.71 7.50
N LYS A 47 -15.24 -9.13 8.62
CA LYS A 47 -14.70 -7.76 8.65
C LYS A 47 -13.41 -7.64 7.83
N THR A 48 -12.56 -8.65 7.87
CA THR A 48 -11.34 -8.67 7.06
C THR A 48 -11.65 -8.74 5.57
N VAL A 49 -12.61 -9.56 5.14
CA VAL A 49 -13.05 -9.62 3.73
C VAL A 49 -13.60 -8.27 3.27
N GLU A 50 -14.46 -7.63 4.08
CA GLU A 50 -14.99 -6.30 3.80
C GLU A 50 -13.87 -5.26 3.64
N LEU A 51 -12.90 -5.25 4.57
CA LEU A 51 -11.76 -4.32 4.52
C LEU A 51 -10.82 -4.59 3.34
N VAL A 52 -10.50 -5.85 3.06
CA VAL A 52 -9.66 -6.24 1.92
C VAL A 52 -10.30 -5.80 0.60
N ALA A 53 -11.61 -5.96 0.46
CA ALA A 53 -12.34 -5.48 -0.71
C ALA A 53 -12.26 -3.95 -0.85
N ALA A 54 -12.45 -3.21 0.25
CA ALA A 54 -12.34 -1.76 0.25
C ALA A 54 -10.93 -1.26 -0.12
N ILE A 55 -9.87 -1.86 0.45
CA ILE A 55 -8.48 -1.53 0.13
C ILE A 55 -8.16 -1.83 -1.34
N ARG A 56 -8.58 -2.99 -1.85
CA ARG A 56 -8.40 -3.33 -3.28
C ARG A 56 -9.17 -2.36 -4.19
N GLY A 57 -10.35 -1.92 -3.77
CA GLY A 57 -11.12 -0.89 -4.48
C GLY A 57 -10.40 0.45 -4.54
N LEU A 58 -9.75 0.87 -3.44
CA LEU A 58 -8.90 2.06 -3.41
C LEU A 58 -7.72 1.94 -4.40
N ALA A 59 -6.99 0.83 -4.36
CA ALA A 59 -5.84 0.60 -5.25
C ALA A 59 -6.25 0.57 -6.72
N ARG A 60 -7.37 -0.09 -7.06
CA ARG A 60 -7.91 -0.07 -8.43
C ARG A 60 -8.25 1.35 -8.90
N SER A 61 -8.92 2.13 -8.05
CA SER A 61 -9.28 3.51 -8.38
C SER A 61 -8.03 4.38 -8.61
N TYR A 62 -6.96 4.16 -7.84
CA TYR A 62 -5.67 4.82 -8.08
C TYR A 62 -5.11 4.48 -9.47
N TYR A 63 -5.07 3.20 -9.84
CA TYR A 63 -4.51 2.78 -11.12
C TYR A 63 -5.34 3.28 -12.30
N ASP A 64 -6.67 3.32 -12.17
CA ASP A 64 -7.55 3.88 -13.19
C ASP A 64 -7.29 5.39 -13.38
N GLU A 65 -7.10 6.15 -12.28
CA GLU A 65 -6.78 7.58 -12.35
C GLU A 65 -5.35 7.84 -12.88
N ASP A 66 -4.35 7.08 -12.45
CA ASP A 66 -2.97 7.20 -12.96
C ASP A 66 -2.89 6.90 -14.46
N SER A 67 -3.61 5.86 -14.90
CA SER A 67 -3.71 5.51 -16.33
C SER A 67 -4.33 6.64 -17.15
N ARG A 68 -5.36 7.30 -16.64
CA ARG A 68 -5.99 8.47 -17.29
C ARG A 68 -5.05 9.67 -17.36
N LEU A 69 -4.31 9.95 -16.28
CA LEU A 69 -3.32 11.03 -16.26
C LEU A 69 -2.23 10.78 -17.31
N ARG A 70 -1.70 9.56 -17.35
CA ARG A 70 -0.69 9.18 -18.34
C ARG A 70 -1.21 9.30 -19.78
N ALA A 71 -2.40 8.77 -20.06
CA ALA A 71 -3.00 8.85 -21.39
C ALA A 71 -3.23 10.30 -21.83
N THR A 72 -3.62 11.19 -20.90
CA THR A 72 -3.81 12.62 -21.18
C THR A 72 -2.48 13.33 -21.48
N ALA A 73 -1.44 13.01 -20.73
CA ALA A 73 -0.09 13.54 -20.94
C ALA A 73 0.49 13.08 -22.29
N ASP A 74 0.37 11.78 -22.60
CA ASP A 74 0.82 11.21 -23.86
C ASP A 74 0.08 11.83 -25.06
N ALA A 75 -1.24 11.94 -24.97
CA ALA A 75 -2.06 12.57 -26.02
C ALA A 75 -1.74 14.06 -26.22
N SER A 76 -1.37 14.77 -25.16
CA SER A 76 -0.98 16.19 -25.24
C SER A 76 0.42 16.35 -25.81
N SER A 77 1.36 15.51 -25.37
CA SER A 77 2.75 15.49 -25.84
C SER A 77 2.83 15.15 -27.33
N GLY A 78 2.01 14.20 -27.80
CA GLY A 78 1.94 13.80 -29.22
C GLY A 78 1.33 14.87 -30.16
N LYS A 79 0.74 15.94 -29.62
CA LYS A 79 0.16 17.05 -30.42
C LYS A 79 1.11 18.24 -30.61
N THR A 80 2.30 18.19 -30.02
CA THR A 80 3.25 19.31 -30.05
C THR A 80 4.63 18.88 -30.53
N ASP A 81 5.17 19.62 -31.49
CA ASP A 81 6.54 19.41 -31.97
C ASP A 81 7.58 20.17 -31.12
N SER A 82 7.14 21.13 -30.30
CA SER A 82 8.02 21.94 -29.46
C SER A 82 8.64 21.11 -28.32
N PRO A 83 9.98 21.05 -28.21
CA PRO A 83 10.64 20.43 -27.07
C PRO A 83 10.29 21.10 -25.73
N GLN A 84 10.14 22.43 -25.71
CA GLN A 84 9.79 23.16 -24.48
C GLN A 84 8.39 22.81 -23.98
N GLU A 85 7.41 22.72 -24.89
CA GLU A 85 6.04 22.37 -24.52
C GLU A 85 5.93 20.91 -24.07
N ARG A 86 6.65 19.98 -24.71
CA ARG A 86 6.74 18.58 -24.25
C ARG A 86 7.31 18.48 -22.84
N GLU A 87 8.36 19.23 -22.54
CA GLU A 87 8.93 19.26 -21.19
C GLU A 87 7.94 19.85 -20.18
N ARG A 88 7.20 20.90 -20.54
CA ARG A 88 6.15 21.46 -19.69
C ARG A 88 5.07 20.42 -19.38
N ILE A 89 4.57 19.70 -20.39
CA ILE A 89 3.56 18.64 -20.23
C ILE A 89 4.10 17.55 -19.29
N ARG A 90 5.35 17.12 -19.47
CA ARG A 90 5.99 16.12 -18.61
C ARG A 90 6.06 16.56 -17.15
N GLN A 91 6.43 17.82 -16.90
CA GLN A 91 6.51 18.37 -15.54
C GLN A 91 5.12 18.46 -14.89
N THR A 92 4.11 18.88 -15.64
CA THR A 92 2.71 18.89 -15.16
C THR A 92 2.25 17.47 -14.81
N TRP A 93 2.50 16.49 -15.68
CA TRP A 93 2.15 15.09 -15.40
C TRP A 93 2.83 14.56 -14.13
N LEU A 94 4.13 14.84 -13.93
CA LEU A 94 4.83 14.42 -12.72
C LEU A 94 4.24 15.05 -11.45
N ALA A 95 3.90 16.34 -11.50
CA ALA A 95 3.28 17.02 -10.37
C ALA A 95 1.88 16.45 -10.05
N ASP A 96 1.07 16.20 -11.09
CA ASP A 96 -0.27 15.62 -10.93
C ASP A 96 -0.22 14.18 -10.43
N SER A 97 0.71 13.36 -10.92
CA SER A 97 0.92 11.98 -10.45
C SER A 97 1.36 11.95 -8.97
N ALA A 98 2.28 12.85 -8.56
CA ALA A 98 2.69 12.96 -7.16
C ALA A 98 1.51 13.36 -6.25
N LYS A 99 0.71 14.33 -6.68
CA LYS A 99 -0.50 14.75 -5.95
C LYS A 99 -1.54 13.63 -5.86
N LEU A 100 -1.73 12.87 -6.94
CA LEU A 100 -2.61 11.71 -6.97
C LEU A 100 -2.16 10.66 -5.96
N HIS A 101 -0.87 10.30 -5.98
CA HIS A 101 -0.27 9.40 -5.02
C HIS A 101 -0.54 9.84 -3.58
N ASP A 102 -0.21 11.07 -3.23
CA ASP A 102 -0.37 11.57 -1.86
C ASP A 102 -1.84 11.58 -1.41
N THR A 103 -2.75 11.93 -2.32
CA THR A 103 -4.20 11.90 -2.07
C THR A 103 -4.66 10.48 -1.73
N PHE A 104 -4.22 9.47 -2.46
CA PHE A 104 -4.61 8.09 -2.23
C PHE A 104 -3.94 7.49 -0.99
N MET A 105 -2.69 7.85 -0.71
CA MET A 105 -2.01 7.48 0.53
C MET A 105 -2.73 8.07 1.76
N ASP A 106 -3.16 9.32 1.69
CA ASP A 106 -3.95 9.95 2.76
C ASP A 106 -5.32 9.28 2.93
N ARG A 107 -6.02 8.98 1.84
CA ARG A 107 -7.29 8.22 1.89
C ARG A 107 -7.11 6.87 2.58
N TYR A 108 -6.03 6.15 2.30
CA TYR A 108 -5.73 4.90 3.00
C TYR A 108 -5.50 5.12 4.49
N LYS A 109 -4.64 6.08 4.83
CA LYS A 109 -4.27 6.40 6.21
C LYS A 109 -5.49 6.80 7.05
N THR A 110 -6.37 7.60 6.48
CA THR A 110 -7.56 8.13 7.16
C THR A 110 -8.66 7.08 7.31
N ASN A 111 -8.90 6.26 6.28
CA ASN A 111 -10.09 5.40 6.24
C ASN A 111 -9.82 3.94 6.61
N TYR A 112 -8.61 3.41 6.39
CA TYR A 112 -8.37 1.97 6.43
C TYR A 112 -7.22 1.56 7.35
N TRP A 113 -6.21 2.41 7.53
CA TRP A 113 -4.97 2.06 8.23
C TRP A 113 -5.19 1.52 9.65
N ALA A 114 -6.00 2.20 10.46
CA ALA A 114 -6.25 1.77 11.84
C ALA A 114 -6.93 0.40 11.91
N ASP A 115 -7.93 0.15 11.06
CA ASP A 115 -8.65 -1.12 11.04
C ASP A 115 -7.78 -2.25 10.46
N ALA A 116 -6.93 -1.96 9.46
CA ALA A 116 -5.97 -2.92 8.92
C ALA A 116 -4.95 -3.39 9.97
N LEU A 117 -4.40 -2.45 10.75
CA LEU A 117 -3.46 -2.77 11.81
C LEU A 117 -4.11 -3.60 12.92
N LEU A 118 -5.28 -3.20 13.38
CA LEU A 118 -5.97 -3.85 14.50
C LEU A 118 -6.53 -5.23 14.14
N LEU A 119 -7.08 -5.39 12.94
CA LEU A 119 -7.51 -6.71 12.47
C LEU A 119 -6.33 -7.66 12.33
N ARG A 120 -5.19 -7.18 11.82
CA ARG A 120 -3.95 -7.97 11.80
C ARG A 120 -3.58 -8.43 13.20
N GLU A 121 -3.51 -7.53 14.17
CA GLU A 121 -3.13 -7.87 15.55
C GLU A 121 -4.09 -8.90 16.17
N ALA A 122 -5.40 -8.72 15.99
CA ALA A 122 -6.41 -9.64 16.50
C ALA A 122 -6.30 -11.05 15.87
N MET A 123 -6.08 -11.13 14.55
CA MET A 123 -5.89 -12.41 13.87
C MET A 123 -4.57 -13.07 14.27
N VAL A 124 -3.48 -12.29 14.34
CA VAL A 124 -2.16 -12.80 14.74
C VAL A 124 -2.17 -13.35 16.16
N ALA A 125 -2.95 -12.76 17.07
CA ALA A 125 -3.12 -13.28 18.42
C ALA A 125 -3.80 -14.66 18.46
N LYS A 126 -4.62 -15.00 17.45
CA LYS A 126 -5.36 -16.27 17.37
C LYS A 126 -4.60 -17.37 16.64
N VAL A 127 -4.00 -17.04 15.48
CA VAL A 127 -3.36 -18.04 14.60
C VAL A 127 -1.84 -17.93 14.58
N GLY A 128 -1.27 -16.98 15.31
CA GLY A 128 0.14 -16.62 15.16
C GLY A 128 0.40 -15.85 13.86
N GLY A 129 1.63 -15.96 13.34
CA GLY A 129 1.98 -15.35 12.05
C GLY A 129 1.80 -16.33 10.89
N VAL A 130 1.44 -15.83 9.72
CA VAL A 130 1.50 -16.59 8.46
C VAL A 130 2.58 -16.04 7.53
N PRO A 131 3.31 -16.90 6.78
CA PRO A 131 4.23 -16.43 5.75
C PRO A 131 3.54 -15.41 4.83
N GLY A 132 4.21 -14.29 4.54
CA GLY A 132 3.64 -13.21 3.72
C GLY A 132 2.80 -12.17 4.47
N ALA A 133 2.40 -12.41 5.74
CA ALA A 133 1.72 -11.42 6.59
C ALA A 133 2.52 -11.03 7.84
N GLN A 134 3.75 -11.53 7.96
CA GLN A 134 4.58 -11.36 9.14
C GLN A 134 5.09 -9.93 9.31
N ASN A 135 5.35 -9.19 8.22
CA ASN A 135 5.97 -7.86 8.29
C ASN A 135 5.02 -6.83 8.92
N PRO A 136 5.23 -6.40 10.19
CA PRO A 136 4.35 -5.42 10.83
C PRO A 136 4.58 -4.00 10.29
N ILE A 137 5.77 -3.71 9.76
CA ILE A 137 6.14 -2.38 9.25
C ILE A 137 5.30 -2.05 8.02
N LEU A 138 5.05 -3.04 7.16
CA LEU A 138 4.21 -2.87 5.97
C LEU A 138 2.80 -2.36 6.31
N PHE A 139 2.23 -2.82 7.42
CA PHE A 139 0.90 -2.40 7.88
C PHE A 139 0.91 -1.03 8.53
N GLN A 140 2.02 -0.68 9.19
CA GLN A 140 2.18 0.63 9.84
C GLN A 140 2.48 1.74 8.84
N HIS A 141 3.30 1.44 7.84
CA HIS A 141 3.87 2.44 6.92
C HIS A 141 3.99 1.89 5.49
N PRO A 142 2.88 1.62 4.78
CA PRO A 142 2.97 1.39 3.34
C PRO A 142 3.49 2.68 2.68
N THR A 143 4.45 2.54 1.76
CA THR A 143 5.15 3.69 1.14
C THR A 143 4.59 4.06 -0.22
N ASN A 144 3.78 3.19 -0.82
CA ASN A 144 3.17 3.37 -2.13
C ASN A 144 1.97 2.41 -2.28
N MET A 145 1.35 2.44 -3.45
CA MET A 145 0.16 1.62 -3.72
C MET A 145 0.42 0.12 -3.73
N ILE A 146 1.60 -0.32 -4.16
CA ILE A 146 2.01 -1.73 -4.07
C ILE A 146 2.05 -2.16 -2.60
N GLY A 147 2.56 -1.30 -1.71
CA GLY A 147 2.56 -1.55 -0.27
C GLY A 147 1.15 -1.72 0.31
N ILE A 148 0.20 -0.88 -0.12
CA ILE A 148 -1.21 -0.99 0.29
C ILE A 148 -1.86 -2.28 -0.22
N GLU A 149 -1.55 -2.72 -1.44
CA GLU A 149 -2.01 -4.03 -1.94
C GLU A 149 -1.42 -5.19 -1.13
N GLN A 150 -0.16 -5.10 -0.73
CA GLN A 150 0.46 -6.10 0.12
C GLN A 150 -0.18 -6.16 1.51
N VAL A 151 -0.65 -5.04 2.07
CA VAL A 151 -1.48 -5.03 3.30
C VAL A 151 -2.74 -5.85 3.09
N ALA A 152 -3.47 -5.62 1.99
CA ALA A 152 -4.68 -6.39 1.68
C ALA A 152 -4.40 -7.89 1.52
N ASN A 153 -3.28 -8.25 0.87
CA ASN A 153 -2.87 -9.64 0.72
C ASN A 153 -2.50 -10.28 2.06
N GLY A 154 -1.78 -9.57 2.93
CA GLY A 154 -1.45 -10.06 4.26
C GLY A 154 -2.68 -10.28 5.14
N LEU A 155 -3.66 -9.37 5.06
CA LEU A 155 -4.95 -9.53 5.73
C LEU A 155 -5.73 -10.75 5.23
N ASP A 156 -5.80 -10.94 3.92
CA ASP A 156 -6.48 -12.09 3.29
C ASP A 156 -5.84 -13.42 3.71
N LEU A 157 -4.51 -13.49 3.75
CA LEU A 157 -3.78 -14.69 4.21
C LEU A 157 -4.07 -15.01 5.69
N LEU A 158 -4.04 -14.00 6.56
CA LEU A 158 -4.37 -14.18 7.99
C LEU A 158 -5.83 -14.64 8.17
N SER A 159 -6.75 -14.07 7.39
CA SER A 159 -8.17 -14.43 7.44
C SER A 159 -8.41 -15.89 7.06
N LYS A 160 -7.71 -16.38 6.04
CA LYS A 160 -7.80 -17.78 5.57
C LYS A 160 -7.25 -18.78 6.59
N ALA A 161 -6.26 -18.36 7.39
CA ALA A 161 -5.66 -19.19 8.43
C ALA A 161 -6.49 -19.30 9.71
N LEU A 162 -7.50 -18.44 9.91
CA LEU A 162 -8.42 -18.54 11.05
C LEU A 162 -9.22 -19.86 11.00
N PRO A 163 -9.46 -20.51 12.16
CA PRO A 163 -10.27 -21.73 12.26
C PRO A 163 -11.65 -21.60 11.59
N GLY A 164 -12.17 -22.70 11.02
CA GLY A 164 -13.45 -22.74 10.33
C GLY A 164 -13.43 -22.26 8.86
N SER A 165 -12.27 -22.30 8.19
CA SER A 165 -12.19 -22.10 6.72
C SER A 165 -12.55 -23.36 5.93
N GLU A 166 -12.55 -24.56 6.56
CA GLU A 166 -12.81 -25.83 5.86
C GLU A 166 -13.73 -26.85 6.58
N GLU A 167 -14.30 -26.58 7.76
CA GLU A 167 -15.11 -27.59 8.48
C GLU A 167 -16.61 -27.66 8.10
N ARG A 168 -16.95 -27.49 6.82
CA ARG A 168 -18.31 -27.83 6.31
C ARG A 168 -18.34 -28.68 5.05
N GLY A 169 -17.22 -29.31 4.67
CA GLY A 169 -17.17 -30.23 3.52
C GLY A 169 -16.76 -31.67 3.83
N ALA A 170 -16.25 -31.97 5.03
CA ALA A 170 -15.51 -33.21 5.28
C ALA A 170 -16.09 -34.14 6.37
N LEU A 171 -17.38 -34.05 6.69
CA LEU A 171 -18.07 -35.03 7.56
C LEU A 171 -19.51 -35.24 7.10
N SER A 172 -19.68 -35.81 5.90
CA SER A 172 -20.87 -36.58 5.53
C SER A 172 -20.46 -37.61 4.48
N LYS A 173 -19.94 -38.74 4.96
CA LYS A 173 -19.97 -40.05 4.30
C LYS A 173 -20.10 -41.12 5.37
#